data_AF-A0A2V5S0I6-F1
#
_entry.id   AF-A0A2V5S0I6-F1
#
_cell.length_a   1.000
_cell.length_b   1.000
_cell.length_c   1.000
_cell.angle_alpha   90.00
_cell.angle_beta   90.00
_cell.angle_gamma   90.00
#
_symmetry.space_group_name_H-M   'P 1'
#
loop_
_entity.id
_entity.type
_entity.pdbx_description
1 polymer ?
#
loop_
_entity_poly.entity_id
_entity_poly.type
_entity_poly.pdbx_seq_one_letter_code
_entity_poly.pdbx_strand_id
1 'polypeptide(L)'
;MGISSIFGASGKEPYAPLPEITSAAEEGWHDFTFAIRKDEKLPDGSRALEARGVYRGHEVGVLVVLSASWPEAKFDQKVPWTAYRGVITYRSLGPASDSFLHIMDELYGTALHPKSMRTETKFTGISLGGKPDELEKEPVKIKVFYESDDEQRYAELFTNIDLQHRVLQINEKDEEYRKPVVRALSAE
;
A
#
# COMPACT_ATOMS: atom_id res chain seq x y z
N MET A 1 -25.03 32.77 40.99
CA MET A 1 -25.10 31.30 40.98
C MET A 1 -25.42 30.86 39.57
N GLY A 2 -24.56 30.02 38.97
CA GLY A 2 -24.83 29.16 37.80
C GLY A 2 -25.09 29.90 36.47
N ILE A 3 -24.57 29.50 35.31
CA ILE A 3 -23.83 28.32 34.89
C ILE A 3 -23.25 28.72 33.53
N SER A 4 -21.92 28.81 33.37
CA SER A 4 -21.32 28.89 32.04
C SER A 4 -21.23 27.48 31.48
N SER A 5 -22.05 27.19 30.49
CA SER A 5 -21.99 25.96 29.71
C SER A 5 -20.74 25.97 28.83
N ILE A 6 -19.82 25.07 29.11
CA ILE A 6 -18.68 24.75 28.25
C ILE A 6 -19.20 23.74 27.23
N PHE A 7 -19.45 24.17 26.00
CA PHE A 7 -19.63 23.24 24.89
C PHE A 7 -18.26 22.70 24.50
N GLY A 8 -17.98 21.46 24.91
CA GLY A 8 -16.83 20.71 24.44
C GLY A 8 -17.02 20.38 22.95
N ALA A 9 -16.21 21.03 22.10
CA ALA A 9 -16.02 20.55 20.74
C ALA A 9 -15.24 19.23 20.82
N SER A 10 -15.88 18.13 20.41
CA SER A 10 -15.21 16.86 20.18
C SER A 10 -14.27 17.01 18.98
N GLY A 11 -13.09 17.58 19.21
CA GLY A 11 -12.04 17.68 18.21
C GLY A 11 -11.52 16.29 17.88
N LYS A 12 -11.79 15.81 16.66
CA LYS A 12 -10.92 14.79 16.05
C LYS A 12 -9.53 15.42 16.02
N GLU A 13 -8.53 14.75 16.59
CA GLU A 13 -7.15 15.22 16.49
C GLU A 13 -6.83 15.51 15.01
N PRO A 14 -6.23 16.68 14.70
CA PRO A 14 -5.83 16.96 13.34
C PRO A 14 -4.85 15.88 12.90
N TYR A 15 -5.13 15.24 11.77
CA TYR A 15 -4.24 14.27 11.17
C TYR A 15 -2.83 14.87 11.05
N ALA A 16 -1.81 14.10 11.44
CA ALA A 16 -0.41 14.48 11.23
C ALA A 16 -0.17 14.88 9.76
N PRO A 17 0.75 15.80 9.44
CA PRO A 17 1.08 16.16 8.06
C PRO A 17 1.35 14.93 7.17
N LEU A 18 1.05 15.04 5.88
CA LEU A 18 1.37 13.97 4.92
C LEU A 18 2.89 13.83 4.77
N PRO A 19 3.44 12.60 4.75
CA PRO A 19 4.86 12.39 4.53
C PRO A 19 5.23 12.67 3.06
N GLU A 20 6.46 13.14 2.84
CA GLU A 20 7.10 13.04 1.53
C GLU A 20 7.32 11.56 1.21
N ILE A 21 6.79 11.08 0.08
CA ILE A 21 6.71 9.63 -0.16
C ILE A 21 8.09 8.98 -0.27
N THR A 22 9.12 9.72 -0.67
CA THR A 22 10.50 9.23 -0.77
C THR A 22 11.31 9.39 0.51
N SER A 23 10.69 9.82 1.63
CA SER A 23 11.39 10.14 2.88
C SER A 23 12.15 8.99 3.53
N ALA A 24 11.79 7.74 3.21
CA ALA A 24 12.44 6.54 3.73
C ALA A 24 13.23 5.76 2.65
N ALA A 25 13.41 6.32 1.46
CA ALA A 25 14.13 5.65 0.38
C ALA A 25 15.63 5.56 0.69
N GLU A 26 16.21 4.39 0.47
CA GLU A 26 17.66 4.16 0.56
C GLU A 26 18.34 4.44 -0.79
N GLU A 27 19.66 4.66 -0.80
CA GLU A 27 20.38 4.93 -2.05
C GLU A 27 20.25 3.75 -3.04
N GLY A 28 19.79 4.06 -4.26
CA GLY A 28 19.54 3.06 -5.29
C GLY A 28 18.19 2.34 -5.18
N TRP A 29 17.43 2.58 -4.11
CA TRP A 29 16.11 1.99 -3.88
C TRP A 29 15.01 3.05 -3.90
N HIS A 30 13.84 2.68 -4.40
CA HIS A 30 12.68 3.56 -4.54
C HIS A 30 11.52 3.04 -3.70
N ASP A 31 11.59 3.36 -2.41
CA ASP A 31 10.55 3.02 -1.43
C ASP A 31 9.59 4.19 -1.20
N PHE A 32 8.30 3.88 -1.13
CA PHE A 32 7.23 4.86 -1.00
C PHE A 32 6.54 4.76 0.36
N THR A 33 6.67 5.79 1.19
CA THR A 33 6.05 5.86 2.53
C THR A 33 4.83 6.76 2.52
N PHE A 34 3.70 6.23 2.98
CA PHE A 34 2.41 6.91 3.06
C PHE A 34 1.88 6.95 4.49
N ALA A 35 1.08 7.97 4.79
CA ALA A 35 0.23 7.97 5.97
C ALA A 35 -1.12 7.30 5.67
N ILE A 36 -1.53 6.36 6.51
CA ILE A 36 -2.88 5.78 6.47
C ILE A 36 -3.85 6.84 7.01
N ARG A 37 -4.74 7.35 6.17
CA ARG A 37 -5.76 8.35 6.52
C ARG A 37 -7.09 7.74 6.92
N LYS A 38 -7.46 6.64 6.27
CA LYS A 38 -8.66 5.89 6.61
C LYS A 38 -8.33 4.42 6.73
N ASP A 39 -8.92 3.79 7.73
CA ASP A 39 -8.97 2.36 7.95
C ASP A 39 -10.45 2.00 8.08
N GLU A 40 -10.93 1.10 7.22
CA GLU A 40 -12.31 0.67 7.21
C GLU A 40 -12.40 -0.84 7.01
N LYS A 41 -13.12 -1.50 7.91
CA LYS A 41 -13.53 -2.89 7.71
C LYS A 41 -14.81 -2.92 6.86
N LEU A 42 -14.73 -3.56 5.70
CA LEU A 42 -15.81 -3.67 4.73
C LEU A 42 -16.81 -4.78 5.13
N PRO A 43 -18.04 -4.80 4.57
CA PRO A 43 -19.06 -5.79 4.92
C PRO A 43 -18.66 -7.25 4.65
N ASP A 44 -17.79 -7.50 3.67
CA ASP A 44 -17.24 -8.83 3.35
C ASP A 44 -16.10 -9.24 4.30
N GLY A 45 -15.77 -8.41 5.28
CA GLY A 45 -14.69 -8.60 6.24
C GLY A 45 -13.32 -8.16 5.73
N SER A 46 -13.20 -7.75 4.47
CA SER A 46 -11.96 -7.17 3.94
C SER A 46 -11.66 -5.82 4.61
N ARG A 47 -10.41 -5.38 4.52
CA ARG A 47 -9.96 -4.15 5.18
C ARG A 47 -9.38 -3.19 4.16
N ALA A 48 -9.91 -1.98 4.11
CA ALA A 48 -9.53 -0.93 3.20
C ALA A 48 -8.71 0.15 3.92
N LEU A 49 -7.51 0.41 3.41
CA LEU A 49 -6.55 1.38 3.94
C LEU A 49 -6.32 2.47 2.90
N GLU A 50 -6.86 3.66 3.15
CA GLU A 50 -6.59 4.82 2.29
C GLU A 50 -5.25 5.43 2.69
N ALA A 51 -4.25 5.28 1.83
CA ALA A 51 -2.90 5.76 2.05
C ALA A 51 -2.66 7.05 1.23
N ARG A 52 -2.13 8.08 1.90
CA ARG A 52 -1.87 9.40 1.30
C ARG A 52 -0.45 9.87 1.62
N GLY A 53 0.14 10.60 0.69
CA GLY A 53 1.45 11.22 0.85
C GLY A 53 1.54 12.49 0.00
N VAL A 54 2.72 13.10 -0.01
CA VAL A 54 3.06 14.18 -0.93
C VAL A 54 4.35 13.84 -1.67
N TYR A 55 4.48 14.35 -2.89
CA TYR A 55 5.75 14.37 -3.62
C TYR A 55 5.98 15.76 -4.17
N ARG A 56 7.04 16.43 -3.69
CA ARG A 56 7.36 17.82 -4.08
C ARG A 56 6.17 18.77 -3.95
N GLY A 57 5.34 18.57 -2.92
CA GLY A 57 4.15 19.39 -2.65
C GLY A 57 2.86 18.97 -3.38
N HIS A 58 2.91 17.95 -4.23
CA HIS A 58 1.72 17.38 -4.87
C HIS A 58 1.19 16.19 -4.08
N GLU A 59 -0.11 16.16 -3.80
CA GLU A 59 -0.73 15.02 -3.11
C GLU A 59 -0.74 13.78 -3.99
N VAL A 60 -0.45 12.63 -3.39
CA VAL A 60 -0.49 11.31 -3.99
C VAL A 60 -1.20 10.33 -3.07
N GLY A 61 -1.69 9.21 -3.62
CA GLY A 61 -2.27 8.18 -2.77
C GLY A 61 -2.72 6.93 -3.50
N VAL A 62 -3.08 5.93 -2.72
CA VAL A 62 -3.61 4.64 -3.19
C VAL A 62 -4.50 4.04 -2.10
N LEU A 63 -5.54 3.32 -2.51
CA LEU A 63 -6.36 2.54 -1.59
C LEU A 63 -5.88 1.09 -1.62
N VAL A 64 -5.41 0.57 -0.50
CA VAL A 64 -4.98 -0.82 -0.36
C VAL A 64 -6.07 -1.62 0.35
N VAL A 65 -6.57 -2.68 -0.29
CA VAL A 65 -7.59 -3.56 0.27
C VAL A 65 -7.00 -4.94 0.51
N LEU A 66 -7.03 -5.39 1.77
CA LEU A 66 -6.62 -6.73 2.19
C LEU A 66 -7.86 -7.62 2.28
N SER A 67 -7.80 -8.83 1.70
CA SER A 67 -8.90 -9.80 1.81
C SER A 67 -9.18 -10.18 3.27
N ALA A 68 -10.42 -10.58 3.55
CA ALA A 68 -10.86 -10.96 4.89
C ALA A 68 -10.15 -12.20 5.48
N SER A 69 -9.58 -13.05 4.61
CA SER A 69 -8.99 -14.34 4.99
C SER A 69 -7.55 -14.43 4.52
N TRP A 70 -6.68 -14.82 5.45
CA TRP A 70 -5.26 -15.02 5.26
C TRP A 70 -4.83 -16.34 5.94
N PRO A 71 -5.17 -17.51 5.37
CA PRO A 71 -4.75 -18.81 5.90
C PRO A 71 -3.23 -18.96 5.88
N GLU A 72 -2.70 -19.82 6.76
CA GLU A 72 -1.29 -20.18 6.76
C GLU A 72 -0.86 -20.72 5.39
N ALA A 73 0.23 -20.17 4.87
CA ALA A 73 0.82 -20.62 3.62
C ALA A 73 1.64 -21.90 3.86
N LYS A 74 1.50 -22.86 2.95
CA LYS A 74 2.32 -24.07 2.93
C LYS A 74 3.36 -23.93 1.84
N PHE A 75 4.61 -24.18 2.19
CA PHE A 75 5.72 -24.23 1.25
C PHE A 75 6.28 -25.65 1.21
N ASP A 76 6.80 -26.05 0.05
CA ASP A 76 7.43 -27.37 -0.12
C ASP A 76 8.68 -27.53 0.75
N GLN A 77 9.34 -26.41 1.05
CA GLN A 77 10.47 -26.35 1.97
C GLN A 77 10.05 -25.73 3.31
N LYS A 78 10.56 -26.29 4.40
CA LYS A 78 10.30 -25.77 5.75
C LYS A 78 10.98 -24.40 5.91
N VAL A 79 10.17 -23.35 6.02
CA VAL A 79 10.63 -22.01 6.40
C VAL A 79 10.58 -21.84 7.92
N PRO A 80 11.49 -21.08 8.54
CA PRO A 80 11.53 -20.89 9.98
C PRO A 80 10.52 -19.86 10.52
N TRP A 81 9.65 -19.31 9.67
CA TRP A 81 8.61 -18.34 10.04
C TRP A 81 7.23 -18.82 9.58
N THR A 82 6.18 -18.39 10.27
CA THR A 82 4.80 -18.55 9.78
C THR A 82 4.52 -17.50 8.72
N ALA A 83 4.01 -17.94 7.57
CA ALA A 83 3.54 -17.06 6.52
C ALA A 83 2.05 -17.25 6.30
N TYR A 84 1.40 -16.23 5.76
CA TYR A 84 -0.02 -16.26 5.44
C TYR A 84 -0.23 -15.86 3.98
N ARG A 85 -1.18 -16.49 3.29
CA ARG A 85 -1.49 -16.19 1.89
C ARG A 85 -2.86 -15.56 1.77
N GLY A 86 -2.98 -14.52 0.95
CA GLY A 86 -4.25 -13.85 0.70
C GLY A 86 -4.23 -13.03 -0.58
N VAL A 87 -5.27 -12.22 -0.76
CA VAL A 87 -5.37 -11.27 -1.88
C VAL A 87 -5.17 -9.87 -1.32
N ILE A 88 -4.32 -9.11 -2.01
CA ILE A 88 -4.16 -7.67 -1.79
C ILE A 88 -4.51 -6.97 -3.08
N THR A 89 -5.26 -5.88 -2.95
CA THR A 89 -5.79 -5.15 -4.10
C THR A 89 -5.42 -3.68 -3.96
N TYR A 90 -4.82 -3.12 -4.99
CA TYR A 90 -4.62 -1.68 -5.09
C TYR A 90 -5.76 -1.09 -5.91
N ARG A 91 -6.38 -0.03 -5.39
CA ARG A 91 -7.46 0.70 -6.04
C ARG A 91 -7.07 2.16 -6.23
N SER A 92 -7.41 2.68 -7.40
CA SER A 92 -7.18 4.10 -7.71
C SER A 92 -8.11 4.99 -6.89
N LEU A 93 -7.54 6.08 -6.37
CA LEU A 93 -8.22 7.22 -5.78
C LEU A 93 -8.43 8.36 -6.81
N GLY A 94 -8.33 8.04 -8.10
CA GLY A 94 -8.39 9.00 -9.21
C GLY A 94 -7.07 9.78 -9.34
N PRO A 95 -7.11 11.12 -9.48
CA PRO A 95 -5.92 11.92 -9.77
C PRO A 95 -4.74 11.71 -8.83
N ALA A 96 -4.99 11.48 -7.53
CA ALA A 96 -3.92 11.23 -6.57
C ALA A 96 -3.15 9.91 -6.85
N SER A 97 -3.84 8.89 -7.35
CA SER A 97 -3.23 7.62 -7.75
C SER A 97 -2.60 7.69 -9.14
N ASP A 98 -3.18 8.47 -10.04
CA ASP A 98 -2.57 8.76 -11.35
C ASP A 98 -1.23 9.47 -11.15
N SER A 99 -1.18 10.51 -10.29
CA SER A 99 0.05 11.19 -9.93
C SER A 99 1.07 10.26 -9.29
N PHE A 100 0.64 9.39 -8.36
CA PHE A 100 1.53 8.39 -7.77
C PHE A 100 2.16 7.49 -8.84
N LEU A 101 1.36 6.98 -9.78
CA LEU A 101 1.85 6.10 -10.85
C LEU A 101 2.84 6.82 -11.79
N HIS A 102 2.60 8.09 -12.10
CA HIS A 102 3.56 8.88 -12.89
C HIS A 102 4.88 9.09 -12.14
N ILE A 103 4.83 9.34 -10.84
CA ILE A 103 6.04 9.49 -10.01
C ILE A 103 6.78 8.17 -9.90
N MET A 104 6.07 7.05 -9.81
CA MET A 104 6.68 5.73 -9.86
C MET A 104 7.38 5.50 -11.21
N ASP A 105 6.76 5.83 -12.34
CA ASP A 105 7.40 5.74 -13.68
C ASP A 105 8.63 6.65 -13.80
N GLU A 106 8.58 7.88 -13.26
CA GLU A 106 9.70 8.83 -13.22
C GLU A 106 10.87 8.26 -12.41
N LEU A 107 10.62 7.88 -11.15
CA LEU A 107 11.68 7.44 -10.23
C LEU A 107 12.27 6.10 -10.65
N TYR A 108 11.44 5.18 -11.12
CA TYR A 108 11.90 3.89 -11.63
C TYR A 108 12.60 4.00 -13.00
N GLY A 109 12.51 5.15 -13.68
CA GLY A 109 13.13 5.38 -14.99
C GLY A 109 12.56 4.48 -16.09
N THR A 110 11.29 4.07 -15.99
CA THR A 110 10.71 3.05 -16.89
C THR A 110 10.27 3.60 -18.24
N ALA A 111 10.07 4.92 -18.33
CA ALA A 111 9.68 5.65 -19.54
C ALA A 111 8.43 5.05 -20.22
N LEU A 112 7.48 4.56 -19.42
CA LEU A 112 6.22 4.00 -19.90
C LEU A 112 5.15 5.09 -20.10
N HIS A 113 5.30 6.23 -19.41
CA HIS A 113 4.39 7.37 -19.51
C HIS A 113 2.91 6.98 -19.35
N PRO A 114 2.54 6.31 -18.25
CA PRO A 114 1.19 5.83 -18.03
C PRO A 114 0.22 6.99 -17.91
N LYS A 115 -0.97 6.90 -18.51
CA LYS A 115 -1.96 7.99 -18.45
C LYS A 115 -2.69 8.05 -17.11
N SER A 116 -3.01 6.90 -16.54
CA SER A 116 -3.77 6.75 -15.30
C SER A 116 -3.54 5.39 -14.66
N MET A 117 -3.79 5.30 -13.36
CA MET A 117 -3.81 4.03 -12.63
C MET A 117 -5.11 3.27 -12.91
N ARG A 118 -5.03 1.94 -13.02
CA ARG A 118 -6.20 1.05 -13.09
C ARG A 118 -7.12 1.30 -11.90
N THR A 119 -8.42 1.15 -12.12
CA THR A 119 -9.42 1.23 -11.04
C THR A 119 -9.15 0.21 -9.94
N GLU A 120 -8.73 -1.00 -10.34
CA GLU A 120 -8.38 -2.09 -9.45
C GLU A 120 -7.27 -2.96 -10.07
N THR A 121 -6.22 -3.24 -9.30
CA THR A 121 -5.19 -4.24 -9.59
C THR A 121 -5.11 -5.22 -8.43
N LYS A 122 -5.33 -6.51 -8.72
CA LYS A 122 -5.26 -7.59 -7.72
C LYS A 122 -3.89 -8.25 -7.76
N PHE A 123 -3.40 -8.60 -6.59
CA PHE A 123 -2.14 -9.30 -6.38
C PHE A 123 -2.36 -10.49 -5.45
N THR A 124 -1.57 -11.54 -5.65
CA THR A 124 -1.36 -12.55 -4.61
C THR A 124 -0.44 -11.93 -3.55
N GLY A 125 -0.77 -12.07 -2.27
CA GLY A 125 0.07 -11.64 -1.16
C GLY A 125 0.56 -12.83 -0.33
N ILE A 126 1.83 -12.80 0.07
CA ILE A 126 2.42 -13.68 1.07
C ILE A 126 2.96 -12.82 2.20
N SER A 127 2.35 -12.94 3.39
CA SER A 127 2.88 -12.30 4.60
C SER A 127 4.19 -12.99 5.02
N LEU A 128 5.24 -12.20 5.17
CA LEU A 128 6.55 -12.62 5.68
C LEU A 128 6.71 -12.34 7.18
N GLY A 129 5.73 -11.65 7.78
CA GLY A 129 5.69 -11.32 9.20
C GLY A 129 4.39 -10.62 9.53
N GLY A 130 3.81 -10.94 10.69
CA GLY A 130 2.47 -10.52 11.08
C GLY A 130 1.36 -11.18 10.25
N LYS A 131 0.11 -10.97 10.67
CA LYS A 131 -1.06 -11.56 10.03
C LYS A 131 -1.98 -10.46 9.47
N PRO A 132 -2.20 -10.39 8.13
CA PRO A 132 -2.86 -9.22 7.53
C PRO A 132 -4.34 -9.02 7.90
N ASP A 133 -5.04 -10.04 8.41
CA ASP A 133 -6.40 -9.91 8.96
C ASP A 133 -6.41 -9.47 10.45
N GLU A 134 -5.23 -9.22 11.05
CA GLU A 134 -5.02 -8.84 12.45
C GLU A 134 -4.03 -7.65 12.59
N LEU A 135 -4.17 -6.62 11.73
CA LEU A 135 -3.24 -5.46 11.65
C LEU A 135 -3.06 -4.68 12.96
N GLU A 136 -3.97 -4.80 13.91
CA GLU A 136 -3.89 -4.14 15.22
C GLU A 136 -2.83 -4.75 16.13
N LYS A 137 -2.38 -5.98 15.87
CA LYS A 137 -1.48 -6.70 16.78
C LYS A 137 -0.02 -6.33 16.58
N GLU A 138 0.42 -6.24 15.33
CA GLU A 138 1.80 -6.01 14.96
C GLU A 138 1.92 -5.49 13.52
N PRO A 139 3.06 -4.87 13.15
CA PRO A 139 3.35 -4.55 11.77
C PRO A 139 3.36 -5.79 10.88
N VAL A 140 2.82 -5.64 9.68
CA VAL A 140 2.72 -6.71 8.69
C VAL A 140 3.62 -6.39 7.50
N LYS A 141 4.38 -7.39 7.05
CA LYS A 141 5.23 -7.30 5.84
C LYS A 141 4.73 -8.27 4.80
N ILE A 142 4.27 -7.77 3.66
CA ILE A 142 3.65 -8.59 2.62
C ILE A 142 4.51 -8.52 1.36
N LYS A 143 4.99 -9.67 0.89
CA LYS A 143 5.50 -9.78 -0.48
C LYS A 143 4.31 -9.98 -1.41
N VAL A 144 4.18 -9.13 -2.42
CA VAL A 144 3.03 -9.15 -3.33
C VAL A 144 3.46 -9.48 -4.74
N PHE A 145 2.61 -10.21 -5.45
CA PHE A 145 2.87 -10.81 -6.74
C PHE A 145 1.75 -10.44 -7.70
N TYR A 146 2.11 -9.81 -8.81
CA TYR A 146 1.22 -9.67 -9.94
C TYR A 146 1.44 -10.86 -10.86
N GLU A 147 0.50 -11.82 -10.81
CA GLU A 147 0.57 -13.03 -11.61
C GLU A 147 0.11 -12.76 -13.06
N SER A 148 0.88 -13.22 -14.03
CA SER A 148 0.55 -13.16 -15.45
C SER A 148 1.16 -14.34 -16.18
N ASP A 149 0.48 -14.86 -17.20
CA ASP A 149 1.05 -15.88 -18.11
C ASP A 149 2.18 -15.33 -18.99
N ASP A 150 2.35 -14.00 -19.00
CA ASP A 150 3.46 -13.32 -19.64
C ASP A 150 4.51 -12.93 -18.58
N GLU A 151 5.67 -13.58 -18.64
CA GLU A 151 6.80 -13.32 -17.73
C GLU A 151 7.21 -11.83 -17.71
N GLN A 152 7.02 -11.09 -18.81
CA GLN A 152 7.33 -9.66 -18.89
C GLN A 152 6.33 -8.76 -18.16
N ARG A 153 5.23 -9.34 -17.67
CA ARG A 153 4.22 -8.68 -16.83
C ARG A 153 4.24 -9.17 -15.39
N TYR A 154 4.93 -10.27 -15.10
CA TYR A 154 5.12 -10.72 -13.73
C TYR A 154 5.86 -9.66 -12.91
N ALA A 155 5.30 -9.29 -11.77
CA ALA A 155 5.84 -8.22 -10.94
C ALA A 155 5.85 -8.61 -9.46
N GLU A 156 6.92 -8.21 -8.77
CA GLU A 156 7.04 -8.34 -7.33
C GLU A 156 7.36 -6.99 -6.68
N LEU A 157 6.79 -6.77 -5.50
CA LEU A 157 7.09 -5.64 -4.62
C LEU A 157 6.69 -6.02 -3.18
N PHE A 158 7.00 -5.15 -2.22
CA PHE A 158 6.55 -5.30 -0.84
C PHE A 158 5.49 -4.27 -0.48
N THR A 159 4.50 -4.70 0.29
CA THR A 159 3.58 -3.80 1.00
C THR A 159 3.73 -4.01 2.50
N ASN A 160 4.27 -3.00 3.19
CA ASN A 160 4.43 -3.04 4.64
C ASN A 160 3.39 -2.15 5.30
N ILE A 161 2.77 -2.62 6.38
CA ILE A 161 1.68 -1.92 7.04
C ILE A 161 1.96 -1.91 8.54
N ASP A 162 2.07 -0.71 9.10
CA ASP A 162 2.08 -0.48 10.53
C ASP A 162 0.86 0.37 10.89
N LEU A 163 -0.23 -0.29 11.26
CA LEU A 163 -1.49 0.38 11.55
C LEU A 163 -1.40 1.24 12.81
N GLN A 164 -0.64 0.79 13.82
CA GLN A 164 -0.47 1.51 15.08
C GLN A 164 0.19 2.87 14.85
N HIS A 165 1.20 2.93 13.99
CA HIS A 165 1.85 4.19 13.58
C HIS A 165 1.21 4.84 12.35
N ARG A 166 0.15 4.24 11.79
CA ARG A 166 -0.56 4.69 10.59
C ARG A 166 0.36 4.87 9.38
N VAL A 167 1.28 3.95 9.18
CA VAL A 167 2.24 3.96 8.06
C VAL A 167 1.91 2.81 7.11
N LEU A 168 1.88 3.11 5.82
CA LEU A 168 1.87 2.11 4.75
C LEU A 168 3.07 2.38 3.84
N GLN A 169 3.82 1.34 3.51
CA GLN A 169 4.94 1.44 2.59
C GLN A 169 4.75 0.52 1.40
N ILE A 170 5.10 1.01 0.22
CA ILE A 170 5.18 0.25 -1.03
C ILE A 170 6.65 0.30 -1.45
N ASN A 171 7.33 -0.83 -1.35
CA ASN A 171 8.78 -0.89 -1.53
C ASN A 171 9.09 -1.80 -2.72
N GLU A 172 10.07 -1.42 -3.52
CA GLU A 172 10.47 -2.26 -4.63
C GLU A 172 11.15 -3.55 -4.16
N LYS A 173 11.05 -4.62 -4.94
CA LYS A 173 11.70 -5.89 -4.62
C LYS A 173 13.10 -5.98 -5.21
N ASP A 174 13.21 -5.69 -6.51
CA ASP A 174 14.42 -5.65 -7.31
C ASP A 174 14.16 -4.76 -8.54
N GLU A 175 15.21 -4.20 -9.13
CA GLU A 175 15.10 -3.26 -10.27
C GLU A 175 14.41 -3.86 -11.50
N GLU A 176 14.54 -5.17 -11.71
CA GLU A 176 13.93 -5.88 -12.85
C GLU A 176 12.41 -5.80 -12.85
N TYR A 177 11.79 -5.65 -11.66
CA TYR A 177 10.34 -5.58 -11.52
C TYR A 177 9.79 -4.16 -11.70
N ARG A 178 10.61 -3.12 -11.72
CA ARG A 178 10.18 -1.72 -11.88
C ARG A 178 9.20 -1.54 -13.05
N LYS A 179 9.57 -2.02 -14.23
CA LYS A 179 8.76 -1.89 -15.45
C LYS A 179 7.49 -2.76 -15.39
N PRO A 180 7.54 -4.05 -15.01
CA PRO A 180 6.34 -4.83 -14.73
C PRO A 180 5.37 -4.21 -13.71
N VAL A 181 5.88 -3.62 -12.62
CA VAL A 181 5.05 -2.98 -11.58
C VAL A 181 4.27 -1.80 -12.16
N VAL A 182 4.95 -0.87 -12.84
CA VAL A 182 4.28 0.29 -13.46
C VAL A 182 3.24 -0.19 -14.47
N ARG A 183 3.55 -1.19 -15.30
CA ARG A 183 2.58 -1.79 -16.24
C ARG A 183 1.37 -2.40 -15.54
N ALA A 184 1.58 -3.17 -14.48
CA ALA A 184 0.50 -3.83 -13.74
C ALA A 184 -0.50 -2.83 -13.14
N LEU A 185 -0.01 -1.65 -12.77
CA LEU A 185 -0.82 -0.57 -12.21
C LEU A 185 -1.42 0.36 -13.26
N SER A 186 -0.93 0.34 -14.52
CA SER A 186 -1.36 1.27 -15.58
C SER A 186 -2.66 0.84 -16.25
N ALA A 187 -3.59 1.76 -16.41
CA ALA A 187 -4.73 1.57 -17.31
C ALA A 187 -4.25 1.44 -18.77
N GLU A 188 -4.96 0.66 -19.58
CA GLU A 188 -4.68 0.47 -21.02
C GLU A 188 -4.96 1.74 -21.84
#